data_AF-A0A7J2SP77-F1
#
_entry.id   AF-A0A7J2SP77-F1
#
_cell.length_a   1.000
_cell.length_b   1.000
_cell.length_c   1.000
_cell.angle_alpha   90.00
_cell.angle_beta   90.00
_cell.angle_gamma   90.00
#
_symmetry.space_group_name_H-M   'P 1'
#
loop_
_entity.id
_entity.type
_entity.pdbx_description
1 polymer ?
#
loop_
_entity_poly.entity_id
_entity_poly.type
_entity_poly.pdbx_seq_one_letter_code
_entity_poly.pdbx_strand_id
1 'polypeptide(L)'
;MRRDYLIGLLACMVVGVVLLAGCNEEKQVQPSPESIKIEVKTGADDGGVVALTDLLPDSVFGIVNGGGDQPFMVGLLVSGGGDNLTGRGVYRFDISGYENKSFTFHVKCVEKHGNPGSLEVYLTNDTGALETNLSNMSDVSQVWNLIASGEKIATITPSSGEWLNVGIPSSTVESKVTDDGYITIMLKLENEDLGSNNDYYGFSTYEYSQGAAKPYLSVP
;
A
#
# COMPACT_ATOMS: atom_id res chain seq x y z
N MET A 1 4.15 68.29 -32.30
CA MET A 1 5.32 68.71 -31.49
C MET A 1 5.21 67.93 -30.19
N ARG A 2 5.88 66.79 -29.95
CA ARG A 2 7.30 66.42 -30.11
C ARG A 2 8.21 67.48 -29.45
N ARG A 3 8.90 67.06 -28.37
CA ARG A 3 10.16 67.54 -27.77
C ARG A 3 10.09 67.34 -26.24
N ASP A 4 11.06 66.81 -25.51
CA ASP A 4 12.35 66.21 -25.81
C ASP A 4 12.80 65.43 -24.56
N TYR A 5 13.64 64.43 -24.80
CA TYR A 5 14.44 63.68 -23.83
C TYR A 5 15.58 64.54 -23.23
N LEU A 6 16.27 63.94 -22.26
CA LEU A 6 17.63 64.22 -21.72
C LEU A 6 17.74 65.22 -20.58
N ILE A 7 18.14 64.73 -19.41
CA ILE A 7 19.48 65.02 -18.85
C ILE A 7 20.03 63.72 -18.24
N GLY A 8 21.11 63.23 -18.82
CA GLY A 8 22.07 62.35 -18.15
C GLY A 8 23.34 63.16 -17.84
N LEU A 9 24.12 62.68 -16.86
CA LEU A 9 25.60 62.61 -16.79
C LEU A 9 25.95 62.18 -15.34
N LEU A 10 26.54 60.99 -15.14
CA LEU A 10 27.99 60.72 -14.97
C LEU A 10 28.57 61.39 -13.71
N ALA A 11 29.45 60.82 -12.89
CA ALA A 11 30.10 59.52 -12.73
C ALA A 11 31.04 59.62 -11.50
N CYS A 12 31.70 58.51 -11.15
CA CYS A 12 32.78 58.33 -10.15
C CYS A 12 32.28 58.04 -8.73
N MET A 13 32.56 56.88 -8.12
CA MET A 13 33.92 56.36 -7.92
C MET A 13 33.93 54.83 -7.76
N VAL A 14 34.87 54.20 -8.46
CA VAL A 14 35.20 52.77 -8.45
C VAL A 14 36.08 52.43 -7.25
N VAL A 15 35.68 51.46 -6.42
CA VAL A 15 36.54 50.48 -5.73
C VAL A 15 35.64 49.26 -5.50
N GLY A 16 35.83 48.05 -6.01
CA GLY A 16 37.06 47.37 -6.36
C GLY A 16 37.38 46.29 -5.32
N VAL A 17 36.53 45.26 -5.16
CA VAL A 17 36.93 43.97 -4.58
C VAL A 17 36.23 42.84 -5.35
N VAL A 18 36.96 42.26 -6.29
CA VAL A 18 36.71 40.93 -6.84
C VAL A 18 37.57 39.95 -6.02
N LEU A 19 36.92 39.04 -5.30
CA LEU A 19 37.47 37.76 -4.83
C LEU A 19 36.31 36.77 -4.99
N LEU A 20 36.14 36.15 -6.17
CA LEU A 20 36.68 34.85 -6.58
C LEU A 20 36.34 33.69 -5.64
N ALA A 21 35.90 32.60 -6.29
CA ALA A 21 35.74 31.22 -5.84
C ALA A 21 34.37 30.86 -5.23
N GLY A 22 33.57 30.17 -6.05
CA GLY A 22 32.36 29.48 -5.58
C GLY A 22 31.22 29.32 -6.58
N CYS A 23 31.46 29.32 -7.90
CA CYS A 23 30.56 28.61 -8.80
C CYS A 23 30.71 27.11 -8.51
N ASN A 24 30.02 26.61 -7.48
CA ASN A 24 29.67 25.21 -7.48
C ASN A 24 28.69 25.05 -8.64
N GLU A 25 29.13 24.35 -9.67
CA GLU A 25 28.22 23.60 -10.50
C GLU A 25 27.36 22.79 -9.54
N GLU A 26 26.14 23.26 -9.31
CA GLU A 26 25.06 22.35 -8.93
C GLU A 26 25.13 21.27 -9.99
N LYS A 27 25.72 20.12 -9.64
CA LYS A 27 25.40 18.88 -10.31
C LYS A 27 23.89 18.89 -10.33
N GLN A 28 23.32 19.15 -11.51
CA GLN A 28 21.96 18.77 -11.80
C GLN A 28 21.93 17.29 -11.42
N VAL A 29 21.41 17.02 -10.23
CA VAL A 29 20.92 15.72 -9.86
C VAL A 29 19.87 15.52 -10.93
N GLN A 30 20.23 14.81 -11.99
CA GLN A 30 19.26 14.30 -12.93
C GLN A 30 18.18 13.69 -12.04
N PRO A 31 16.90 14.10 -12.17
CA PRO A 31 15.85 13.40 -11.48
C PRO A 31 16.06 11.93 -11.83
N SER A 32 16.32 11.11 -10.81
CA SER A 32 16.28 9.67 -10.97
C SER A 32 14.99 9.39 -11.74
N PRO A 33 15.02 8.59 -12.83
CA PRO A 33 13.81 8.31 -13.59
C PRO A 33 12.73 7.94 -12.58
N GLU A 34 11.66 8.72 -12.53
CA GLU A 34 10.60 8.52 -11.55
C GLU A 34 10.19 7.06 -11.63
N SER A 35 10.41 6.31 -10.55
CA SER A 35 9.99 4.91 -10.48
C SER A 35 8.51 4.87 -10.80
N ILE A 36 8.11 4.12 -11.82
CA ILE A 36 6.71 4.02 -12.23
C ILE A 36 5.93 3.52 -11.02
N LYS A 37 4.96 4.31 -10.56
CA LYS A 37 4.04 3.94 -9.48
C LYS A 37 2.72 3.49 -10.06
N ILE A 38 2.28 2.30 -9.68
CA ILE A 38 0.98 1.73 -10.01
C ILE A 38 0.16 1.74 -8.73
N GLU A 39 -0.75 2.70 -8.62
CA GLU A 39 -1.58 2.88 -7.44
C GLU A 39 -2.84 2.02 -7.47
N VAL A 40 -3.42 1.76 -6.29
CA VAL A 40 -4.79 1.23 -6.18
C VAL A 40 -5.75 2.19 -6.90
N LYS A 41 -6.62 1.63 -7.77
CA LYS A 41 -7.45 2.40 -8.70
C LYS A 41 -8.73 2.91 -8.06
N THR A 42 -9.35 2.10 -7.20
CA THR A 42 -10.61 2.42 -6.51
C THR A 42 -10.57 1.95 -5.07
N GLY A 43 -11.43 2.50 -4.19
CA GLY A 43 -11.54 2.00 -2.82
C GLY A 43 -11.93 0.52 -2.73
N ALA A 44 -12.61 -0.04 -3.73
CA ALA A 44 -12.95 -1.46 -3.76
C ALA A 44 -11.76 -2.37 -4.10
N ASP A 45 -10.62 -1.81 -4.52
CA ASP A 45 -9.42 -2.58 -4.86
C ASP A 45 -8.47 -2.76 -3.64
N ASP A 46 -8.78 -2.22 -2.46
CA ASP A 46 -8.07 -2.59 -1.23
C ASP A 46 -8.98 -2.61 0.01
N GLY A 47 -8.44 -3.09 1.14
CA GLY A 47 -9.18 -3.33 2.37
C GLY A 47 -8.91 -4.74 2.87
N GLY A 48 -9.96 -5.55 3.02
CA GLY A 48 -9.77 -6.97 3.32
C GLY A 48 -11.02 -7.73 3.72
N VAL A 49 -10.80 -8.86 4.39
CA VAL A 49 -11.82 -9.77 4.89
C VAL A 49 -11.62 -10.03 6.37
N VAL A 50 -12.70 -10.10 7.11
CA VAL A 50 -12.72 -10.43 8.53
C VAL A 50 -13.66 -11.60 8.74
N ALA A 51 -13.25 -12.63 9.46
CA ALA A 51 -14.06 -13.78 9.82
C ALA A 51 -14.17 -13.96 11.34
N LEU A 52 -15.24 -14.58 11.80
CA LEU A 52 -15.41 -14.98 13.20
C LEU A 52 -14.38 -16.06 13.54
N THR A 53 -13.40 -15.72 14.39
CA THR A 53 -12.30 -16.63 14.75
C THR A 53 -12.81 -17.96 15.28
N ASP A 54 -13.83 -17.91 16.14
CA ASP A 54 -14.36 -19.07 16.85
C ASP A 54 -15.10 -20.06 15.93
N LEU A 55 -15.39 -19.68 14.68
CA LEU A 55 -16.02 -20.55 13.67
C LEU A 55 -15.01 -21.13 12.68
N LEU A 56 -13.76 -20.68 12.70
CA LEU A 56 -12.73 -21.16 11.79
C LEU A 56 -12.11 -22.49 12.28
N PRO A 57 -11.66 -23.36 11.35
CA PRO A 57 -11.83 -23.29 9.90
C PRO A 57 -13.17 -23.87 9.41
N ASP A 58 -14.03 -24.34 10.32
CA ASP A 58 -15.25 -25.11 9.99
C ASP A 58 -16.28 -24.30 9.19
N SER A 59 -16.40 -23.00 9.46
CA SER A 59 -17.25 -22.06 8.74
C SER A 59 -16.58 -20.70 8.62
N VAL A 60 -16.47 -20.18 7.41
CA VAL A 60 -15.91 -18.85 7.15
C VAL A 60 -17.02 -17.80 7.08
N PHE A 61 -17.59 -17.48 8.24
CA PHE A 61 -18.63 -16.46 8.36
C PHE A 61 -18.04 -15.13 8.79
N GLY A 62 -18.33 -14.05 8.07
CA GLY A 62 -17.59 -12.82 8.21
C GLY A 62 -18.07 -11.69 7.30
N ILE A 63 -17.22 -10.68 7.09
CA ILE A 63 -17.49 -9.52 6.25
C ILE A 63 -16.28 -9.26 5.37
N VAL A 64 -16.53 -8.95 4.09
CA VAL A 64 -15.56 -8.33 3.20
C VAL A 64 -15.78 -6.83 3.24
N ASN A 65 -14.69 -6.07 3.35
CA ASN A 65 -14.73 -4.62 3.39
C ASN A 65 -13.69 -4.05 2.42
N GLY A 66 -14.19 -3.52 1.31
CA GLY A 66 -13.41 -2.70 0.39
C GLY A 66 -13.40 -1.23 0.81
N GLY A 67 -12.21 -0.66 0.89
CA GLY A 67 -11.98 0.77 1.08
C GLY A 67 -12.07 1.22 2.52
N GLY A 68 -12.42 2.49 2.72
CA GLY A 68 -12.51 3.13 4.02
C GLY A 68 -11.36 4.09 4.28
N ASP A 69 -11.65 5.17 5.01
CA ASP A 69 -10.70 6.20 5.42
C ASP A 69 -9.84 5.81 6.63
N GLN A 70 -10.06 4.61 7.18
CA GLN A 70 -9.33 4.01 8.29
C GLN A 70 -8.36 2.93 7.80
N PRO A 71 -7.28 2.64 8.55
CA PRO A 71 -6.43 1.48 8.28
C PRO A 71 -7.23 0.18 8.36
N PHE A 72 -6.94 -0.77 7.47
CA PHE A 72 -7.48 -2.12 7.58
C PHE A 72 -6.66 -2.95 8.57
N MET A 73 -7.34 -3.63 9.49
CA MET A 73 -6.71 -4.43 10.54
C MET A 73 -6.43 -5.86 10.06
N VAL A 74 -5.17 -6.29 10.13
CA VAL A 74 -4.71 -7.63 9.80
C VAL A 74 -4.18 -8.30 11.07
N GLY A 75 -4.86 -9.37 11.48
CA GLY A 75 -4.57 -10.08 12.73
C GLY A 75 -5.81 -10.38 13.56
N LEU A 76 -5.62 -10.46 14.87
CA LEU A 76 -6.63 -10.89 15.84
C LEU A 76 -7.19 -9.67 16.56
N LEU A 77 -8.51 -9.50 16.51
CA LEU A 77 -9.23 -8.36 17.06
C LEU A 77 -10.55 -8.80 17.71
N VAL A 78 -11.17 -7.90 18.48
CA VAL A 78 -12.49 -8.12 19.10
C VAL A 78 -13.49 -7.15 18.47
N SER A 79 -14.67 -7.66 18.10
CA SER A 79 -15.78 -6.87 17.59
C SER A 79 -16.33 -5.92 18.66
N GLY A 80 -17.06 -4.87 18.26
CA GLY A 80 -17.77 -4.03 19.24
C GLY A 80 -18.81 -4.79 20.07
N GLY A 81 -19.26 -5.96 19.60
CA GLY A 81 -20.16 -6.87 20.31
C GLY A 81 -19.45 -7.89 21.21
N GLY A 82 -18.12 -7.97 21.17
CA GLY A 82 -17.32 -8.90 21.97
C GLY A 82 -16.92 -10.19 21.27
N ASP A 83 -17.22 -10.36 19.98
CA ASP A 83 -16.85 -11.56 19.21
C ASP A 83 -15.38 -11.51 18.80
N ASN A 84 -14.72 -12.67 18.77
CA ASN A 84 -13.36 -12.78 18.28
C ASN A 84 -13.35 -12.78 16.75
N LEU A 85 -12.47 -11.97 16.18
CA LEU A 85 -12.36 -11.74 14.76
C LEU A 85 -10.91 -11.93 14.30
N THR A 86 -10.75 -12.55 13.13
CA THR A 86 -9.47 -12.63 12.44
C THR A 86 -9.58 -11.90 11.11
N GLY A 87 -8.70 -10.91 10.89
CA GLY A 87 -8.66 -10.07 9.70
C GLY A 87 -7.49 -10.41 8.78
N ARG A 88 -7.73 -10.38 7.47
CA ARG A 88 -6.72 -10.53 6.40
C ARG A 88 -6.86 -9.38 5.40
N GLY A 89 -5.76 -8.71 5.09
CA GLY A 89 -5.73 -7.56 4.20
C GLY A 89 -5.67 -7.99 2.74
N VAL A 90 -6.32 -7.26 1.85
CA VAL A 90 -6.35 -7.55 0.42
C VAL A 90 -6.06 -6.29 -0.37
N TYR A 91 -5.17 -6.39 -1.37
CA TYR A 91 -4.77 -5.30 -2.25
C TYR A 91 -4.72 -5.77 -3.69
N ARG A 92 -5.45 -5.08 -4.56
CA ARG A 92 -5.63 -5.43 -5.97
C ARG A 92 -5.09 -4.31 -6.85
N PHE A 93 -4.28 -4.66 -7.83
CA PHE A 93 -3.60 -3.70 -8.69
C PHE A 93 -3.85 -4.02 -10.16
N ASP A 94 -4.25 -2.99 -10.90
CA ASP A 94 -4.33 -3.01 -12.36
C ASP A 94 -2.91 -2.81 -12.91
N ILE A 95 -2.29 -3.89 -13.38
CA ILE A 95 -0.96 -3.90 -13.99
C ILE A 95 -1.03 -4.04 -15.52
N SER A 96 -2.19 -3.77 -16.12
CA SER A 96 -2.33 -3.78 -17.58
C SER A 96 -1.30 -2.82 -18.22
N GLY A 97 -0.49 -3.34 -19.14
CA GLY A 97 0.65 -2.65 -19.74
C GLY A 97 2.01 -2.86 -19.05
N TYR A 98 2.07 -3.63 -17.97
CA TYR A 98 3.29 -3.98 -17.24
C TYR A 98 3.42 -5.49 -17.02
N GLU A 99 2.79 -6.30 -17.87
CA GLU A 99 2.75 -7.75 -17.73
C GLU A 99 4.18 -8.34 -17.69
N ASN A 100 4.35 -9.39 -16.90
CA ASN A 100 5.60 -10.16 -16.77
C ASN A 100 6.79 -9.36 -16.22
N LYS A 101 6.54 -8.21 -15.57
CA LYS A 101 7.56 -7.50 -14.79
C LYS A 101 7.59 -7.98 -13.36
N SER A 102 8.75 -7.84 -12.72
CA SER A 102 8.84 -7.86 -11.27
C SER A 102 8.31 -6.55 -10.72
N PHE A 103 7.69 -6.60 -9.54
CA PHE A 103 7.21 -5.42 -8.84
C PHE A 103 7.77 -5.36 -7.42
N THR A 104 7.73 -4.17 -6.81
CA THR A 104 7.80 -4.04 -5.35
C THR A 104 6.46 -3.54 -4.86
N PHE A 105 5.84 -4.29 -3.96
CA PHE A 105 4.63 -3.87 -3.26
C PHE A 105 4.97 -3.00 -2.07
N HIS A 106 4.31 -1.84 -2.00
CA HIS A 106 4.46 -0.84 -0.96
C HIS A 106 3.14 -0.63 -0.23
N VAL A 107 3.14 -0.88 1.08
CA VAL A 107 2.01 -0.59 1.96
C VAL A 107 2.52 -0.04 3.28
N LYS A 108 1.83 0.95 3.86
CA LYS A 108 2.25 1.55 5.12
C LYS A 108 1.62 0.80 6.28
N CYS A 109 2.43 0.32 7.21
CA CYS A 109 1.96 -0.09 8.52
C CYS A 109 1.68 1.19 9.31
N VAL A 110 0.42 1.54 9.45
CA VAL A 110 0.00 2.74 10.20
C VAL A 110 0.23 2.52 11.68
N GLU A 111 -0.21 1.36 12.18
CA GLU A 111 -0.18 1.03 13.59
C GLU A 111 0.12 -0.45 13.84
N LYS A 112 0.60 -0.73 15.05
CA LYS A 112 0.79 -2.07 15.60
C LYS A 112 0.17 -2.11 16.98
N HIS A 113 -0.71 -3.08 17.21
CA HIS A 113 -1.32 -3.34 18.51
C HIS A 113 -0.89 -4.69 19.03
N GLY A 114 -0.52 -4.77 20.30
CA GLY A 114 -0.02 -6.00 20.92
C GLY A 114 1.31 -6.50 20.33
N ASN A 115 1.45 -7.82 20.24
CA ASN A 115 2.56 -8.55 19.65
C ASN A 115 2.10 -9.57 18.58
N PRO A 116 1.60 -9.09 17.41
CA PRO A 116 1.11 -9.92 16.30
C PRO A 116 2.14 -10.85 15.66
N GLY A 117 3.43 -10.72 16.01
CA GLY A 117 4.48 -11.54 15.42
C GLY A 117 4.73 -11.17 13.96
N SER A 118 4.93 -12.19 13.12
CA SER A 118 5.23 -12.01 11.69
C SER A 118 3.97 -12.00 10.84
N LEU A 119 4.04 -11.24 9.75
CA LEU A 119 3.06 -11.14 8.69
C LEU A 119 3.56 -11.97 7.50
N GLU A 120 2.67 -12.77 6.93
CA GLU A 120 2.88 -13.41 5.64
C GLU A 120 2.22 -12.61 4.52
N VAL A 121 2.91 -12.51 3.39
CA VAL A 121 2.45 -11.83 2.19
C VAL A 121 2.31 -12.86 1.08
N TYR A 122 1.13 -12.93 0.48
CA TYR A 122 0.80 -13.87 -0.59
C TYR A 122 0.42 -13.14 -1.86
N LEU A 123 0.87 -13.65 -3.01
CA LEU A 123 0.22 -13.36 -4.29
C LEU A 123 -0.85 -14.43 -4.54
N THR A 124 -2.09 -14.00 -4.74
CA THR A 124 -3.27 -14.87 -4.78
C THR A 124 -3.98 -14.78 -6.11
N ASN A 125 -4.93 -15.71 -6.34
CA ASN A 125 -5.88 -15.55 -7.43
C ASN A 125 -6.80 -14.35 -7.14
N ASP A 126 -7.34 -13.74 -8.19
CA ASP A 126 -8.25 -12.60 -8.05
C ASP A 126 -9.71 -13.06 -7.94
N THR A 127 -10.47 -12.44 -7.03
CA THR A 127 -11.93 -12.58 -6.94
C THR A 127 -12.67 -11.36 -7.47
N GLY A 128 -11.94 -10.37 -7.97
CA GLY A 128 -12.46 -9.07 -8.37
C GLY A 128 -12.44 -8.07 -7.21
N ALA A 129 -13.03 -6.90 -7.46
CA ALA A 129 -13.14 -5.83 -6.49
C ALA A 129 -13.95 -6.26 -5.25
N LEU A 130 -13.53 -5.81 -4.07
CA LEU A 130 -14.18 -6.08 -2.81
C LEU A 130 -15.50 -5.31 -2.68
N GLU A 131 -16.44 -5.88 -1.94
CA GLU A 131 -17.69 -5.21 -1.61
C GLU A 131 -17.44 -4.08 -0.59
N THR A 132 -18.00 -2.89 -0.83
CA THR A 132 -17.73 -1.68 -0.02
C THR A 132 -18.86 -1.34 0.96
N ASN A 133 -19.99 -2.06 0.94
CA ASN A 133 -21.21 -1.70 1.67
C ASN A 133 -21.97 -2.90 2.26
N LEU A 134 -21.27 -3.85 2.86
CA LEU A 134 -21.91 -4.96 3.57
C LEU A 134 -22.08 -4.63 5.06
N SER A 135 -23.33 -4.61 5.52
CA SER A 135 -23.68 -4.45 6.94
C SER A 135 -23.93 -5.77 7.67
N ASN A 136 -24.08 -6.88 6.94
CA ASN A 136 -24.39 -8.18 7.50
C ASN A 136 -23.24 -9.16 7.27
N MET A 137 -22.97 -10.00 8.27
CA MET A 137 -22.07 -11.13 8.10
C MET A 137 -22.67 -12.14 7.11
N SER A 138 -21.82 -12.70 6.27
CA SER A 138 -22.14 -13.70 5.25
C SER A 138 -21.03 -14.74 5.15
N ASP A 139 -21.21 -15.74 4.29
CA ASP A 139 -20.11 -16.62 3.91
C ASP A 139 -19.08 -15.83 3.09
N VAL A 140 -17.85 -15.72 3.60
CA VAL A 140 -16.73 -15.03 2.97
C VAL A 140 -15.60 -15.98 2.56
N SER A 141 -15.89 -17.28 2.50
CA SER A 141 -14.94 -18.35 2.17
C SER A 141 -14.21 -18.13 0.84
N GLN A 142 -14.88 -17.52 -0.15
CA GLN A 142 -14.29 -17.25 -1.47
C GLN A 142 -13.06 -16.33 -1.38
N VAL A 143 -13.12 -15.28 -0.56
CA VAL A 143 -12.00 -14.35 -0.36
C VAL A 143 -11.04 -14.92 0.68
N TRP A 144 -11.56 -15.44 1.80
CA TRP A 144 -10.74 -15.96 2.90
C TRP A 144 -9.75 -17.05 2.47
N ASN A 145 -10.21 -17.97 1.63
CA ASN A 145 -9.43 -19.14 1.21
C ASN A 145 -8.48 -18.86 0.04
N LEU A 146 -8.34 -17.61 -0.41
CA LEU A 146 -7.39 -17.26 -1.47
C LEU A 146 -5.96 -17.68 -1.15
N ILE A 147 -5.56 -17.64 0.13
CA ILE A 147 -4.25 -18.11 0.59
C ILE A 147 -4.00 -19.60 0.31
N ALA A 148 -5.04 -20.45 0.23
CA ALA A 148 -4.87 -21.90 0.05
C ALA A 148 -4.32 -22.25 -1.34
N SER A 149 -4.55 -21.36 -2.30
CA SER A 149 -4.02 -21.46 -3.66
C SER A 149 -3.00 -20.36 -3.98
N GLY A 150 -2.69 -19.51 -3.00
CA GLY A 150 -1.76 -18.39 -3.13
C GLY A 150 -0.30 -18.83 -3.03
N GLU A 151 0.59 -18.04 -3.59
CA GLU A 151 2.03 -18.20 -3.45
C GLU A 151 2.52 -17.24 -2.37
N LYS A 152 3.12 -17.77 -1.29
CA LYS A 152 3.76 -16.93 -0.28
C LYS A 152 5.03 -16.30 -0.87
N ILE A 153 5.07 -14.97 -0.91
CA ILE A 153 6.19 -14.21 -1.47
C ILE A 153 7.12 -13.65 -0.39
N ALA A 154 6.62 -13.44 0.84
CA ALA A 154 7.45 -13.00 1.96
C ALA A 154 6.85 -13.36 3.33
N THR A 155 7.74 -13.43 4.32
CA THR A 155 7.42 -13.32 5.75
C THR A 155 8.19 -12.12 6.29
N ILE A 156 7.51 -11.19 6.94
CA ILE A 156 8.06 -9.93 7.43
C ILE A 156 7.54 -9.61 8.82
N THR A 157 8.25 -8.78 9.58
CA THR A 157 7.75 -8.26 10.86
C THR A 157 7.57 -6.75 10.74
N PRO A 158 6.34 -6.27 10.50
CA PRO A 158 6.06 -4.84 10.36
C PRO A 158 6.35 -4.03 11.61
N SER A 159 6.71 -2.76 11.40
CA SER A 159 6.86 -1.73 12.43
C SER A 159 5.86 -0.60 12.19
N SER A 160 5.27 -0.07 13.27
CA SER A 160 4.34 1.05 13.21
C SER A 160 5.00 2.29 12.57
N GLY A 161 4.29 2.91 11.64
CA GLY A 161 4.73 4.11 10.92
C GLY A 161 5.61 3.83 9.69
N GLU A 162 6.08 2.60 9.49
CA GLU A 162 7.01 2.25 8.42
C GLU A 162 6.31 1.72 7.16
N TRP A 163 7.00 1.87 6.03
CA TRP A 163 6.60 1.25 4.77
C TRP A 163 7.14 -0.16 4.67
N LEU A 164 6.27 -1.10 4.35
CA LEU A 164 6.63 -2.43 3.91
C LEU A 164 7.01 -2.34 2.44
N ASN A 165 8.10 -3.02 2.07
CA ASN A 165 8.55 -3.12 0.69
C ASN A 165 8.78 -4.60 0.39
N VAL A 166 7.93 -5.20 -0.44
CA VAL A 166 7.96 -6.63 -0.73
C VAL A 166 8.18 -6.85 -2.22
N GLY A 167 9.29 -7.47 -2.58
CA GLY A 167 9.58 -7.83 -3.96
C GLY A 167 8.66 -8.96 -4.43
N ILE A 168 8.09 -8.81 -5.62
CA ILE A 168 7.25 -9.79 -6.30
C ILE A 168 7.98 -10.22 -7.57
N PRO A 169 8.47 -11.48 -7.64
CA PRO A 169 9.13 -12.00 -8.83
C PRO A 169 8.19 -12.03 -10.04
N SER A 170 8.72 -11.78 -11.24
CA SER A 170 7.93 -11.83 -12.48
C SER A 170 7.28 -13.20 -12.71
N SER A 171 7.97 -14.29 -12.33
CA SER A 171 7.42 -15.65 -12.44
C SER A 171 6.16 -15.86 -11.60
N THR A 172 6.11 -15.26 -10.41
CA THR A 172 4.95 -15.32 -9.52
C THR A 172 3.81 -14.50 -10.12
N VAL A 173 4.10 -13.31 -10.65
CA VAL A 173 3.14 -12.46 -11.39
C VAL A 173 2.55 -13.21 -12.59
N GLU A 174 3.39 -13.79 -13.45
CA GLU A 174 2.99 -14.55 -14.64
C GLU A 174 1.99 -15.66 -14.31
N SER A 175 2.11 -16.29 -13.14
CA SER A 175 1.22 -17.37 -12.71
C SER A 175 -0.11 -16.92 -12.11
N LYS A 176 -0.23 -15.64 -11.72
CA LYS A 176 -1.36 -15.09 -10.95
C LYS A 176 -2.09 -13.92 -11.60
N VAL A 177 -1.47 -13.26 -12.56
CA VAL A 177 -2.09 -12.15 -13.28
C VAL A 177 -3.34 -12.65 -14.01
N THR A 178 -4.43 -11.91 -13.90
CA THR A 178 -5.67 -12.22 -14.61
C THR A 178 -5.59 -11.82 -16.09
N ASP A 179 -6.51 -12.33 -16.91
CA ASP A 179 -6.64 -11.92 -18.31
C ASP A 179 -6.90 -10.41 -18.46
N ASP A 180 -7.54 -9.79 -17.45
CA ASP A 180 -7.81 -8.35 -17.39
C ASP A 180 -6.61 -7.54 -16.83
N GLY A 181 -5.48 -8.19 -16.56
CA GLY A 181 -4.24 -7.54 -16.13
C GLY A 181 -4.18 -7.20 -14.64
N TYR A 182 -4.92 -7.90 -13.78
CA TYR A 182 -4.90 -7.66 -12.33
C TYR A 182 -4.04 -8.66 -11.57
N ILE A 183 -3.40 -8.19 -10.50
CA ILE A 183 -2.83 -9.04 -9.46
C ILE A 183 -3.41 -8.71 -8.10
N THR A 184 -3.51 -9.72 -7.23
CA THR A 184 -4.10 -9.59 -5.90
C THR A 184 -3.16 -10.10 -4.83
N ILE A 185 -2.84 -9.24 -3.87
CA ILE A 185 -1.94 -9.49 -2.75
C ILE A 185 -2.78 -9.63 -1.48
N MET A 186 -2.56 -10.71 -0.73
CA MET A 186 -3.22 -10.95 0.55
C MET A 186 -2.20 -10.95 1.70
N LEU A 187 -2.54 -10.26 2.79
CA LEU A 187 -1.77 -10.18 4.02
C LEU A 187 -2.48 -10.96 5.13
N LYS A 188 -1.77 -11.82 5.84
CA LYS A 188 -2.26 -12.48 7.06
C LYS A 188 -1.15 -12.56 8.10
N LEU A 189 -1.51 -12.75 9.38
CA LEU A 189 -0.51 -13.14 10.37
C LEU A 189 0.00 -14.54 10.05
N GLU A 190 1.28 -14.78 10.33
CA GLU A 190 1.86 -16.12 10.27
C GLU A 190 1.16 -17.05 11.27
N ASN A 191 0.95 -16.54 12.49
CA ASN A 191 0.21 -17.23 13.55
C ASN A 191 -1.11 -16.51 13.84
N GLU A 192 -2.22 -17.14 13.48
CA GLU A 192 -3.59 -16.66 13.77
C GLU A 192 -4.16 -17.30 15.06
N ASP A 193 -3.36 -18.09 15.80
CA ASP A 193 -3.72 -18.78 17.05
C ASP A 193 -2.88 -18.29 18.25
N LEU A 194 -2.66 -16.98 18.38
CA LEU A 194 -1.81 -16.40 19.44
C LEU A 194 -2.39 -16.50 20.86
N GLY A 195 -3.62 -17.00 21.01
CA GLY A 195 -4.32 -17.06 22.31
C GLY A 195 -4.69 -15.68 22.87
N SER A 196 -4.69 -14.66 22.02
CA SER A 196 -5.06 -13.27 22.32
C SER A 196 -5.78 -12.67 21.11
N ASN A 197 -6.71 -11.77 21.38
CA ASN A 197 -7.60 -11.18 20.37
C ASN A 197 -7.36 -9.66 20.24
N ASN A 198 -6.13 -9.22 20.52
CA ASN A 198 -5.74 -7.82 20.41
C ASN A 198 -4.32 -7.67 19.84
N ASP A 199 -4.02 -8.50 18.84
CA ASP A 199 -2.72 -8.62 18.22
C ASP A 199 -2.89 -8.45 16.71
N TYR A 200 -2.68 -7.23 16.22
CA TYR A 200 -2.88 -6.90 14.81
C TYR A 200 -1.99 -5.74 14.35
N TYR A 201 -1.88 -5.66 13.02
CA TYR A 201 -1.32 -4.53 12.31
C TYR A 201 -2.42 -3.76 11.58
N GLY A 202 -2.41 -2.43 11.65
CA GLY A 202 -3.25 -1.57 10.83
C GLY A 202 -2.49 -1.11 9.59
N PHE A 203 -2.99 -1.44 8.40
CA PHE A 203 -2.35 -1.06 7.14
C PHE A 203 -3.16 0.00 6.39
N SER A 204 -2.47 0.90 5.69
CA SER A 204 -3.15 1.92 4.88
C SER A 204 -3.97 1.31 3.75
N THR A 205 -5.04 2.00 3.40
CA THR A 205 -5.97 1.73 2.28
C THR A 205 -5.95 2.91 1.31
N TYR A 206 -6.75 2.82 0.24
CA TYR A 206 -6.83 3.80 -0.82
C TYR A 206 -7.21 5.20 -0.32
N GLU A 207 -8.15 5.25 0.63
CA GLU A 207 -8.73 6.50 1.16
C GLU A 207 -8.01 6.99 2.43
N TYR A 208 -7.20 6.14 3.06
CA TYR A 208 -6.52 6.46 4.30
C TYR A 208 -5.67 7.74 4.17
N SER A 209 -5.84 8.65 5.15
CA SER A 209 -5.16 9.95 5.17
C SER A 209 -5.35 10.74 3.86
N GLN A 210 -6.56 10.71 3.29
CA GLN A 210 -6.89 11.37 2.03
C GLN A 210 -6.02 10.88 0.86
N GLY A 211 -5.59 9.60 0.90
CA GLY A 211 -4.73 8.98 -0.10
C GLY A 211 -3.25 9.32 0.01
N ALA A 212 -2.82 10.10 1.02
CA ALA A 212 -1.41 10.48 1.18
C ALA A 212 -0.48 9.28 1.48
N ALA A 213 -1.04 8.16 1.95
CA ALA A 213 -0.31 6.91 2.20
C ALA A 213 -0.94 5.74 1.43
N LYS A 214 -1.49 6.02 0.24
CA LYS A 214 -2.08 5.01 -0.63
C LYS A 214 -1.07 3.88 -0.94
N PRO A 215 -1.47 2.60 -0.86
CA PRO A 215 -0.65 1.48 -1.31
C PRO A 215 -0.35 1.57 -2.81
N TYR A 216 0.83 1.10 -3.22
CA TYR A 216 1.24 1.12 -4.63
C TYR A 216 2.24 0.01 -4.95
N LEU A 217 2.34 -0.33 -6.23
CA LEU A 217 3.46 -1.07 -6.78
C LEU A 217 4.48 -0.12 -7.41
N SER A 218 5.75 -0.50 -7.39
CA SER A 218 6.77 0.09 -8.23
C SER A 218 7.43 -0.96 -9.13
N VAL A 219 7.85 -0.53 -10.32
CA VAL A 219 8.70 -1.34 -11.21
C VAL A 219 10.17 -1.04 -10.85
N PRO A 220 10.99 -2.05 -10.52
CA PRO A 220 12.42 -1.90 -10.25
C PRO A 220 13.23 -1.38 -11.45
#